data_AF-A0A1N6FAI0-F1
#
_entry.id   AF-A0A1N6FAI0-F1
#
_cell.length_a   1.000
_cell.length_b   1.000
_cell.length_c   1.000
_cell.angle_alpha   90.00
_cell.angle_beta   90.00
_cell.angle_gamma   90.00
#
_symmetry.space_group_name_H-M   'P 1'
#
loop_
_entity.id
_entity.type
_entity.pdbx_description
1 polymer ?
#
loop_
_entity_poly.entity_id
_entity_poly.type
_entity_poly.pdbx_seq_one_letter_code
_entity_poly.pdbx_strand_id
1 'polypeptide(L)'
;MRTDKGFKVNAGEARFGEHFKMKGVTLNQLDIKISEADTENDLAVFEQTGLTPNGGPPLHIHPFQDEWFYVIEGEYLFQVGDFKYQMKSGDTIFLPRNVQHAFLQLTEKGKMLVSYLPAGKMEAFFKVTDKWTSPPTKEEIAKVFADHDMKVVGAPLKAPSS
;
A
#
# COMPACT_ATOMS: atom_id res chain seq x y z
N MET A 1 -11.17 18.99 -8.50
CA MET A 1 -12.49 19.45 -8.03
C MET A 1 -13.10 18.29 -7.28
N ARG A 2 -13.48 18.49 -6.02
CA ARG A 2 -14.01 17.44 -5.15
C ARG A 2 -15.33 16.95 -5.72
N THR A 3 -15.59 15.65 -5.62
CA THR A 3 -16.90 15.12 -6.02
C THR A 3 -18.00 15.78 -5.18
N ASP A 4 -19.09 16.17 -5.85
CA ASP A 4 -20.27 16.80 -5.23
C ASP A 4 -21.36 15.77 -4.89
N LYS A 5 -21.18 14.52 -5.32
CA LYS A 5 -22.11 13.40 -5.11
C LYS A 5 -21.38 12.19 -4.56
N GLY A 6 -22.06 11.45 -3.69
CA GLY A 6 -21.63 10.11 -3.29
C GLY A 6 -21.70 9.13 -4.46
N PHE A 7 -20.84 8.12 -4.42
CA PHE A 7 -20.80 7.06 -5.42
C PHE A 7 -20.63 5.70 -4.75
N LYS A 8 -20.96 4.65 -5.51
CA LYS A 8 -20.73 3.25 -5.15
C LYS A 8 -19.68 2.69 -6.09
N VAL A 9 -18.73 1.93 -5.55
CA VAL A 9 -17.87 1.03 -6.32
C VAL A 9 -18.28 -0.39 -5.94
N ASN A 10 -18.72 -1.21 -6.89
CA ASN A 10 -19.16 -2.57 -6.54
C ASN A 10 -17.97 -3.44 -6.09
N ALA A 11 -18.27 -4.56 -5.45
CA ALA A 11 -17.26 -5.55 -5.11
C ALA A 11 -16.55 -6.05 -6.37
N GLY A 12 -15.23 -6.13 -6.35
CA GLY A 12 -14.40 -6.51 -7.49
C GLY A 12 -14.22 -5.44 -8.57
N GLU A 13 -14.87 -4.28 -8.46
CA GLU A 13 -14.66 -3.14 -9.36
C GLU A 13 -13.70 -2.13 -8.73
N ALA A 14 -13.05 -1.33 -9.58
CA ALA A 14 -12.30 -0.15 -9.17
C ALA A 14 -13.01 1.14 -9.60
N ARG A 15 -12.79 2.20 -8.84
CA ARG A 15 -13.14 3.57 -9.19
C ARG A 15 -12.44 3.91 -10.51
N PHE A 16 -13.23 4.35 -11.50
CA PHE A 16 -12.79 4.60 -12.88
C PHE A 16 -12.27 3.35 -13.63
N GLY A 17 -12.43 2.15 -13.08
CA GLY A 17 -11.90 0.91 -13.66
C GLY A 17 -10.37 0.79 -13.58
N GLU A 18 -9.72 1.57 -12.71
CA GLU A 18 -8.26 1.58 -12.58
C GLU A 18 -7.78 0.48 -11.61
N HIS A 19 -7.03 -0.47 -12.14
CA HIS A 19 -6.48 -1.61 -11.42
C HIS A 19 -4.95 -1.65 -11.60
N PHE A 20 -4.20 -1.51 -10.52
CA PHE A 20 -2.73 -1.59 -10.54
C PHE A 20 -2.25 -2.98 -10.14
N LYS A 21 -1.17 -3.48 -10.75
CA LYS A 21 -0.57 -4.78 -10.50
C LYS A 21 0.92 -4.63 -10.22
N MET A 22 1.34 -4.79 -8.97
CA MET A 22 2.72 -4.50 -8.53
C MET A 22 3.74 -5.61 -8.83
N LYS A 23 3.68 -6.21 -10.01
CA LYS A 23 4.32 -7.48 -10.41
C LYS A 23 5.85 -7.56 -10.26
N GLY A 24 6.52 -6.41 -10.15
CA GLY A 24 7.98 -6.36 -9.99
C GLY A 24 8.44 -6.73 -8.59
N VAL A 25 7.74 -6.28 -7.54
CA VAL A 25 8.19 -6.46 -6.14
C VAL A 25 7.28 -7.43 -5.38
N THR A 26 5.99 -7.43 -5.70
CA THR A 26 4.99 -8.35 -5.16
C THR A 26 4.11 -8.84 -6.30
N LEU A 27 3.12 -9.67 -6.03
CA LEU A 27 2.05 -10.02 -6.96
C LEU A 27 0.73 -9.38 -6.52
N ASN A 28 0.82 -8.22 -5.85
CA ASN A 28 -0.35 -7.53 -5.32
C ASN A 28 -1.12 -6.85 -6.45
N GLN A 29 -2.44 -6.89 -6.33
CA GLN A 29 -3.37 -6.07 -7.10
C GLN A 29 -3.93 -4.98 -6.19
N LEU A 30 -3.93 -3.73 -6.65
CA LEU A 30 -4.54 -2.60 -5.97
C LEU A 30 -5.66 -2.03 -6.83
N ASP A 31 -6.87 -2.08 -6.30
CA ASP A 31 -8.07 -1.52 -6.92
C ASP A 31 -8.38 -0.19 -6.25
N ILE A 32 -8.44 0.90 -7.03
CA ILE A 32 -8.82 2.20 -6.47
C ILE A 32 -10.27 2.12 -5.98
N LYS A 33 -10.55 2.50 -4.74
CA LYS A 33 -11.92 2.56 -4.19
C LYS A 33 -12.40 4.01 -4.05
N ILE A 34 -11.50 4.91 -3.64
CA ILE A 34 -11.72 6.35 -3.60
C ILE A 34 -10.45 6.99 -4.16
N SER A 35 -10.59 7.82 -5.20
CA SER A 35 -9.45 8.45 -5.85
C SER A 35 -9.10 9.80 -5.20
N GLU A 36 -7.83 10.20 -5.30
CA GLU A 36 -7.37 11.55 -5.00
C GLU A 36 -8.14 12.62 -5.80
N ALA A 37 -8.60 12.28 -7.01
CA ALA A 37 -9.43 13.15 -7.84
C ALA A 37 -10.83 13.37 -7.24
N ASP A 38 -11.38 12.38 -6.54
CA ASP A 38 -12.69 12.50 -5.87
C ASP A 38 -12.61 13.44 -4.65
N THR A 39 -11.43 13.58 -4.04
CA THR A 39 -11.25 14.16 -2.70
C THR A 39 -10.45 15.45 -2.66
N GLU A 40 -10.06 16.00 -3.83
CA GLU A 40 -9.08 17.11 -3.89
C GLU A 40 -7.79 16.79 -3.14
N ASN A 41 -7.32 15.54 -3.29
CA ASN A 41 -6.14 15.00 -2.64
C ASN A 41 -6.28 14.76 -1.12
N ASP A 42 -7.42 15.03 -0.47
CA ASP A 42 -7.55 14.80 0.98
C ASP A 42 -7.43 13.32 1.39
N LEU A 43 -7.78 12.39 0.50
CA LEU A 43 -7.85 10.96 0.81
C LEU A 43 -7.80 10.12 -0.47
N ALA A 44 -7.03 9.04 -0.44
CA ALA A 44 -7.19 7.94 -1.38
C ALA A 44 -7.40 6.63 -0.61
N VAL A 45 -8.20 5.72 -1.17
CA VAL A 45 -8.46 4.39 -0.60
C VAL A 45 -8.31 3.35 -1.69
N PHE A 46 -7.62 2.26 -1.38
CA PHE A 46 -7.43 1.12 -2.27
C PHE A 46 -7.84 -0.18 -1.56
N GLU A 47 -8.36 -1.14 -2.32
CA GLU A 47 -8.42 -2.54 -1.90
C GLU A 47 -7.18 -3.23 -2.46
N GLN A 48 -6.33 -3.74 -1.58
CA GLN A 48 -5.14 -4.50 -1.95
C GLN A 48 -5.41 -5.98 -1.78
N THR A 49 -5.33 -6.75 -2.87
CA THR A 49 -5.29 -8.22 -2.84
C THR A 49 -3.85 -8.69 -3.00
N GLY A 50 -3.36 -9.47 -2.04
CA GLY A 50 -1.97 -9.94 -2.00
C GLY A 50 -1.83 -11.44 -2.27
N LEU A 51 -0.87 -11.78 -3.12
CA LEU A 51 -0.55 -13.14 -3.58
C LEU A 51 0.95 -13.45 -3.45
N THR A 52 1.60 -12.86 -2.44
CA THR A 52 3.05 -13.02 -2.23
C THR A 52 3.33 -13.29 -0.76
N PRO A 53 3.14 -14.54 -0.30
CA PRO A 53 3.57 -14.92 1.04
C PRO A 53 5.05 -14.60 1.22
N ASN A 54 5.39 -14.06 2.40
CA ASN A 54 6.71 -13.54 2.72
C ASN A 54 7.18 -12.37 1.84
N GLY A 55 6.26 -11.69 1.14
CA GLY A 55 6.50 -10.48 0.37
C GLY A 55 5.90 -9.23 1.02
N GLY A 56 6.48 -8.07 0.71
CA GLY A 56 6.04 -6.77 1.21
C GLY A 56 6.96 -5.64 0.76
N PRO A 57 6.59 -4.37 1.03
CA PRO A 57 7.40 -3.22 0.65
C PRO A 57 8.71 -3.17 1.46
N PRO A 58 9.72 -2.42 0.98
CA PRO A 58 10.86 -2.06 1.80
C PRO A 58 10.41 -1.22 3.01
N LEU A 59 11.25 -1.14 4.05
CA LEU A 59 11.03 -0.19 5.14
C LEU A 59 11.14 1.23 4.61
N HIS A 60 10.07 2.01 4.76
CA HIS A 60 9.97 3.34 4.18
C HIS A 60 9.23 4.32 5.09
N ILE A 61 9.28 5.61 4.73
CA ILE A 61 8.62 6.70 5.42
C ILE A 61 7.78 7.50 4.42
N HIS A 62 6.55 7.81 4.81
CA HIS A 62 5.73 8.88 4.23
C HIS A 62 5.93 10.16 5.05
N PRO A 63 6.55 11.22 4.52
CA PRO A 63 6.72 12.48 5.25
C PRO A 63 5.42 13.29 5.37
N PHE A 64 4.51 13.11 4.42
CA PHE A 64 3.32 13.96 4.27
C PHE A 64 2.00 13.23 4.54
N GLN A 65 1.96 11.91 4.35
CA GLN A 65 0.76 11.09 4.51
C GLN A 65 0.81 10.27 5.79
N ASP A 66 -0.29 10.27 6.53
CA ASP A 66 -0.60 9.13 7.39
C ASP A 66 -1.13 7.99 6.52
N GLU A 67 -0.84 6.75 6.91
CA GLU A 67 -1.35 5.56 6.24
C GLU A 67 -2.18 4.73 7.22
N TRP A 68 -3.24 4.10 6.73
CA TRP A 68 -4.15 3.29 7.52
C TRP A 68 -4.49 2.00 6.80
N PHE A 69 -4.50 0.88 7.53
CA PHE A 69 -4.91 -0.42 6.99
C PHE A 69 -6.02 -1.06 7.81
N TYR A 70 -6.84 -1.85 7.11
CA TYR A 70 -7.78 -2.80 7.70
C TYR A 70 -7.65 -4.15 7.00
N VAL A 71 -7.45 -5.22 7.76
CA VAL A 71 -7.28 -6.57 7.19
C VAL A 71 -8.65 -7.21 6.95
N ILE A 72 -8.91 -7.55 5.69
CA ILE A 72 -10.12 -8.27 5.28
C ILE A 72 -9.87 -9.78 5.31
N GLU A 73 -8.76 -10.23 4.73
CA GLU A 73 -8.40 -11.66 4.59
C GLU A 73 -6.92 -11.87 4.87
N GLY A 74 -6.57 -12.99 5.47
CA GLY A 74 -5.19 -13.42 5.70
C GLY A 74 -4.55 -12.83 6.94
N GLU A 75 -3.24 -13.02 7.05
CA GLU A 75 -2.43 -12.48 8.15
C GLU A 75 -1.23 -11.70 7.63
N TYR A 76 -0.87 -10.66 8.37
CA TYR A 76 0.23 -9.77 8.04
C TYR A 76 1.08 -9.49 9.28
N LEU A 77 2.38 -9.31 9.09
CA LEU A 77 3.26 -8.73 10.09
C LEU A 77 3.57 -7.30 9.68
N PHE A 78 3.12 -6.33 10.46
CA PHE A 78 3.48 -4.92 10.30
C PHE A 78 4.66 -4.58 11.21
N GLN A 79 5.54 -3.71 10.74
CA GLN A 79 6.46 -2.94 11.57
C GLN A 79 6.08 -1.47 11.47
N VAL A 80 5.92 -0.80 12.62
CA VAL A 80 5.67 0.65 12.71
C VAL A 80 6.61 1.22 13.77
N GLY A 81 7.56 2.03 13.34
CA GLY A 81 8.69 2.45 14.16
C GLY A 81 9.53 1.23 14.58
N ASP A 82 9.64 1.03 15.90
CA ASP A 82 10.38 -0.07 16.51
C ASP A 82 9.49 -1.26 16.89
N PHE A 83 8.18 -1.13 16.74
CA PHE A 83 7.22 -2.15 17.15
C PHE A 83 6.76 -3.00 15.98
N LYS A 84 6.47 -4.28 16.27
CA LYS A 84 5.90 -5.23 15.33
C LYS A 84 4.53 -5.69 15.79
N TYR A 85 3.62 -5.85 14.85
CA TYR A 85 2.23 -6.22 15.07
C TYR A 85 1.85 -7.34 14.11
N GLN A 86 1.46 -8.49 14.65
CA GLN A 86 0.80 -9.53 13.85
C GLN A 86 -0.68 -9.18 13.76
N MET A 87 -1.17 -9.09 12.53
CA MET A 87 -2.50 -8.64 12.17
C MET A 87 -3.24 -9.81 11.51
N LYS A 88 -4.51 -10.00 11.85
CA LYS A 88 -5.43 -10.96 11.23
C LYS A 88 -6.68 -10.25 10.73
N SER A 89 -7.52 -10.95 9.97
CA SER A 89 -8.83 -10.46 9.54
C SER A 89 -9.62 -9.79 10.67
N GLY A 90 -10.06 -8.55 10.42
CA GLY A 90 -10.79 -7.70 11.38
C GLY A 90 -9.90 -6.66 12.08
N ASP A 91 -8.58 -6.83 12.07
CA ASP A 91 -7.68 -5.91 12.73
C ASP A 91 -7.41 -4.65 11.88
N THR A 92 -7.09 -3.54 12.55
CA THR A 92 -6.71 -2.28 11.93
C THR A 92 -5.42 -1.72 12.52
N ILE A 93 -4.63 -1.05 11.70
CA ILE A 93 -3.40 -0.38 12.12
C ILE A 93 -3.29 1.00 11.48
N PHE A 94 -2.81 1.96 12.26
CA PHE A 94 -2.54 3.32 11.84
C PHE A 94 -1.03 3.56 11.85
N LEU A 95 -0.54 4.22 10.80
CA LEU A 95 0.87 4.45 10.52
C LEU A 95 1.05 5.96 10.39
N PRO A 96 1.47 6.64 11.47
CA PRO A 96 1.64 8.08 11.43
C PRO A 96 2.72 8.48 10.42
N ARG A 97 2.52 9.62 9.75
CA ARG A 97 3.54 10.26 8.92
C ARG A 97 4.85 10.43 9.70
N ASN A 98 5.96 10.40 8.98
CA ASN A 98 7.32 10.46 9.53
C ASN A 98 7.73 9.27 10.42
N VAL A 99 6.88 8.25 10.58
CA VAL A 99 7.24 7.00 11.25
C VAL A 99 7.52 5.93 10.20
N GLN A 100 8.69 5.31 10.27
CA GLN A 100 9.06 4.25 9.34
C GLN A 100 8.17 3.03 9.48
N HIS A 101 7.82 2.40 8.38
CA HIS A 101 7.01 1.19 8.40
C HIS A 101 7.21 0.30 7.18
N ALA A 102 6.79 -0.94 7.36
CA ALA A 102 6.70 -1.97 6.34
C ALA A 102 5.68 -3.03 6.79
N PHE A 103 5.22 -3.85 5.86
CA PHE A 103 4.48 -5.06 6.18
C PHE A 103 5.06 -6.27 5.47
N LEU A 104 4.68 -7.45 5.94
CA LEU A 104 4.95 -8.74 5.34
C LEU A 104 3.65 -9.53 5.30
N GLN A 105 3.26 -10.05 4.14
CA GLN A 105 2.17 -11.01 4.07
C GLN A 105 2.62 -12.36 4.62
N LEU A 106 1.86 -12.97 5.53
CA LEU A 106 2.21 -14.24 6.18
C LEU A 106 1.50 -15.44 5.53
N THR A 107 0.31 -15.24 4.97
CA THR A 107 -0.53 -16.28 4.37
C THR A 107 -0.44 -16.30 2.84
N GLU A 108 -0.84 -17.40 2.21
CA GLU A 108 -0.85 -17.55 0.73
C GLU A 108 -1.70 -16.49 0.02
N LYS A 109 -2.84 -16.14 0.62
CA LYS A 109 -3.72 -15.07 0.18
C LYS A 109 -3.87 -14.05 1.28
N GLY A 110 -3.99 -12.79 0.90
CA GLY A 110 -4.38 -11.74 1.81
C GLY A 110 -5.17 -10.64 1.10
N LYS A 111 -5.92 -9.89 1.89
CA LYS A 111 -6.68 -8.73 1.41
C LYS A 111 -6.74 -7.67 2.49
N MET A 112 -6.47 -6.42 2.12
CA MET A 112 -6.57 -5.27 3.01
C MET A 112 -7.24 -4.09 2.31
N LEU A 113 -7.88 -3.22 3.09
CA LEU A 113 -8.02 -1.82 2.68
C LEU A 113 -6.77 -1.06 3.11
N VAL A 114 -6.32 -0.15 2.26
CA VAL A 114 -5.27 0.81 2.58
C VAL A 114 -5.74 2.21 2.22
N SER A 115 -5.39 3.19 3.04
CA SER A 115 -5.71 4.58 2.79
C SER A 115 -4.56 5.52 3.14
N TYR A 116 -4.49 6.63 2.41
CA TYR A 116 -3.50 7.69 2.55
C TYR A 116 -4.17 9.02 2.84
N LEU A 117 -3.71 9.71 3.88
CA LEU A 117 -4.26 10.98 4.35
C LEU A 117 -3.17 12.03 4.52
N PRO A 118 -3.03 13.03 3.61
CA PRO A 118 -3.70 13.14 2.31
C PRO A 118 -3.30 12.03 1.33
N ALA A 119 -3.94 11.96 0.16
CA ALA A 119 -3.63 11.00 -0.91
C ALA A 119 -2.18 11.15 -1.42
N GLY A 120 -1.68 12.38 -1.50
CA GLY A 120 -0.34 12.69 -2.01
C GLY A 120 -0.19 12.26 -3.47
N LYS A 121 0.88 11.52 -3.78
CA LYS A 121 1.20 11.02 -5.13
C LYS A 121 1.02 9.50 -5.26
N MET A 122 0.19 8.87 -4.42
CA MET A 122 0.13 7.41 -4.34
C MET A 122 -0.46 6.77 -5.59
N GLU A 123 -1.45 7.37 -6.24
CA GLU A 123 -1.96 6.85 -7.52
C GLU A 123 -0.88 6.89 -8.61
N ALA A 124 -0.12 7.99 -8.69
CA ALA A 124 1.00 8.11 -9.61
C ALA A 124 2.09 7.07 -9.33
N PHE A 125 2.39 6.81 -8.05
CA PHE A 125 3.35 5.79 -7.63
C PHE A 125 2.92 4.40 -8.09
N PHE A 126 1.65 4.02 -7.82
CA PHE A 126 1.14 2.71 -8.24
C PHE A 126 1.10 2.57 -9.77
N LYS A 127 0.80 3.65 -10.50
CA LYS A 127 0.88 3.67 -11.97
C LYS A 127 2.29 3.45 -12.53
N VAL A 128 3.33 3.90 -11.83
CA VAL A 128 4.72 3.66 -12.22
C VAL A 128 5.11 2.21 -11.91
N THR A 129 4.81 1.74 -10.70
CA THR A 129 5.19 0.39 -10.24
C THR A 129 4.42 -0.73 -10.95
N ASP A 130 3.21 -0.46 -11.45
CA ASP A 130 2.42 -1.39 -12.28
C ASP A 130 3.15 -1.83 -13.56
N LYS A 131 4.07 -1.00 -14.05
CA LYS A 131 4.85 -1.28 -15.26
C LYS A 131 6.04 -2.20 -15.01
N TRP A 132 6.39 -2.48 -13.76
CA TRP A 132 7.50 -3.38 -13.45
C TRP A 132 7.10 -4.83 -13.69
N THR A 133 7.78 -5.48 -14.63
CA THR A 133 7.57 -6.89 -15.00
C THR A 133 8.59 -7.85 -14.38
N SER A 134 9.61 -7.30 -13.75
CA SER A 134 10.66 -8.01 -13.02
C SER A 134 11.07 -7.20 -11.78
N PRO A 135 11.72 -7.82 -10.79
CA PRO A 135 12.26 -7.09 -9.65
C PRO A 135 13.19 -5.94 -10.09
N PRO A 136 12.83 -4.68 -9.80
CA PRO A 136 13.70 -3.54 -10.07
C PRO A 136 14.94 -3.57 -9.16
N THR A 137 15.96 -2.80 -9.54
CA THR A 137 17.15 -2.63 -8.69
C THR A 137 16.81 -1.83 -7.42
N LYS A 138 17.67 -1.88 -6.41
CA LYS A 138 17.48 -1.10 -5.18
C LYS A 138 17.50 0.40 -5.46
N GLU A 139 18.32 0.81 -6.42
CA GLU A 139 18.46 2.19 -6.88
C GLU A 139 17.19 2.68 -7.57
N GLU A 140 16.58 1.83 -8.41
CA GLU A 140 15.30 2.12 -9.06
C GLU A 140 14.16 2.22 -8.06
N ILE A 141 14.10 1.30 -7.08
CA ILE A 141 13.12 1.36 -5.99
C ILE A 141 13.28 2.67 -5.22
N ALA A 142 14.49 2.99 -4.76
CA ALA A 142 14.74 4.21 -4.00
C ALA A 142 14.38 5.47 -4.79
N LYS A 143 14.70 5.50 -6.09
CA LYS A 143 14.35 6.60 -6.98
C LYS A 143 12.83 6.77 -7.13
N VAL A 144 12.10 5.69 -7.42
CA VAL A 144 10.65 5.77 -7.62
C VAL A 144 9.94 6.16 -6.32
N PHE A 145 10.38 5.66 -5.16
CA PHE A 145 9.86 6.14 -3.88
C PHE A 145 10.11 7.64 -3.69
N ALA A 146 11.34 8.11 -3.94
CA ALA A 146 11.70 9.53 -3.80
C ALA A 146 10.94 10.45 -4.76
N ASP A 147 10.75 10.06 -6.03
CA ASP A 147 9.97 10.82 -7.02
C ASP A 147 8.49 11.00 -6.59
N HIS A 148 8.00 10.12 -5.70
CA HIS A 148 6.64 10.14 -5.14
C HIS A 148 6.63 10.52 -3.65
N ASP A 149 7.62 11.30 -3.21
CA ASP A 149 7.73 11.91 -1.88
C ASP A 149 7.87 10.90 -0.72
N MET A 150 8.29 9.66 -0.99
CA MET A 150 8.59 8.67 0.04
C MET A 150 10.10 8.46 0.20
N LYS A 151 10.52 7.97 1.36
CA LYS A 151 11.93 7.64 1.64
C LYS A 151 12.09 6.17 2.02
N VAL A 152 12.85 5.43 1.23
CA VAL A 152 13.31 4.08 1.63
C VAL A 152 14.39 4.23 2.70
N VAL A 153 14.22 3.56 3.82
CA VAL A 153 15.12 3.63 4.99
C VAL A 153 15.66 2.26 5.43
N GLY A 154 15.18 1.16 4.83
CA GLY A 154 15.67 -0.16 5.15
C GLY A 154 15.18 -1.25 4.20
N ALA A 155 15.63 -2.47 4.46
CA ALA A 155 15.21 -3.64 3.71
C ALA A 155 13.74 -4.02 4.04
N PRO A 156 13.07 -4.80 3.16
CA PRO A 156 11.80 -5.42 3.49
C PRO A 156 11.89 -6.29 4.74
N LEU A 157 10.74 -6.49 5.40
CA LEU A 157 10.64 -7.44 6.50
C LEU A 157 10.95 -8.86 6.02
N LYS A 158 11.44 -9.69 6.94
CA LYS A 158 11.62 -11.12 6.74
C LYS A 158 10.71 -11.88 7.69
N ALA A 159 10.25 -13.04 7.25
CA ALA A 159 9.52 -13.95 8.12
C ALA A 159 10.34 -14.23 9.39
N PRO A 160 9.69 -14.34 10.56
CA PRO A 160 10.36 -14.80 11.77
C PRO A 160 11.06 -16.13 11.47
N SER A 161 12.31 -16.26 11.91
CA SER A 161 12.98 -17.56 11.91
C SER A 161 12.21 -18.48 12.85
N SER A 162 11.79 -19.63 12.35
CA SER A 162 11.22 -20.73 13.15
C SER A 162 12.23 -21.25 14.17
#